data_AF-A0A8S0RMZ7-F1
#
_entry.id   AF-A0A8S0RMZ7-F1
#
_cell.length_a   1.000
_cell.length_b   1.000
_cell.length_c   1.000
_cell.angle_alpha   90.00
_cell.angle_beta   90.00
_cell.angle_gamma   90.00
#
_symmetry.space_group_name_H-M   'P 1'
#
loop_
_entity.id
_entity.type
_entity.pdbx_description
1 polymer ?
#
loop_
_entity_poly.entity_id
_entity_poly.type
_entity_poly.pdbx_seq_one_letter_code
_entity_poly.pdbx_strand_id
1 'polypeptide(L)'
;MDIARRWFGKLRLKEKHKPSSKKESTPTGKEGSKSPLNEEIPSAATKQKVEAAKQYIEKHYKEQMRSLQERKERRNMLEKKLADSEVSEEEQNNILKYLERKETEYMRLQRHKMGADDFEPLTVIGKGAFGEVRICREKSTGNIYAMKKLKKSEMLRRGQVEHVKAERNLLAEVDSNCIVKLYCSFQDEEYLYLIMEYLPGGDMMTLLMRKDTLTEDEARFYVGETVLAIESIHKHNYVHRDIKPDNLLLDRNGHMKLSDFGLCKPLDCSNINEKDFSVGNNYSGALQSDGRPAKPKRTQQEQLQHWQRNRRMLAYSTVGTPDYIAPEVLLKRGYGMECDWWSLGAIMYEMLVGYPPFYSEEPLSTCRKVIMAFSLTCAIVLGCNCLVTSK
;
A
#
# COMPACT_ATOMS: atom_id res chain seq x y z
N MET A 1 -40.13 -16.95 4.70
CA MET A 1 -39.22 -17.53 5.71
C MET A 1 -38.75 -18.95 5.35
N ASP A 2 -38.85 -19.37 4.08
CA ASP A 2 -38.60 -20.77 3.69
C ASP A 2 -37.24 -21.03 3.02
N ILE A 3 -36.41 -20.01 2.87
CA ILE A 3 -35.07 -20.14 2.27
C ILE A 3 -34.02 -20.55 3.32
N ALA A 4 -34.25 -20.22 4.61
CA ALA A 4 -33.33 -20.53 5.72
C ALA A 4 -33.26 -22.02 6.09
N ARG A 5 -34.29 -22.82 5.77
CA ARG A 5 -34.29 -24.28 6.06
C ARG A 5 -33.48 -25.11 5.06
N ARG A 6 -33.18 -24.57 3.88
CA ARG A 6 -32.51 -25.31 2.80
C ARG A 6 -30.98 -25.41 2.96
N TRP A 7 -30.38 -24.56 3.80
CA TRP A 7 -28.94 -24.57 4.06
C TRP A 7 -28.51 -25.60 5.11
N PHE A 8 -29.36 -25.93 6.09
CA PHE A 8 -29.01 -26.89 7.15
C PHE A 8 -29.10 -28.38 6.73
N GLY A 9 -29.75 -28.70 5.62
CA GLY A 9 -29.91 -30.08 5.15
C GLY A 9 -28.74 -30.67 4.35
N LYS A 10 -27.76 -29.85 3.94
CA LYS A 10 -26.65 -30.30 3.06
C LYS A 10 -25.35 -30.66 3.79
N LEU A 11 -25.31 -30.55 5.12
CA LEU A 11 -24.12 -30.86 5.94
C LEU A 11 -24.12 -32.27 6.55
N ARG A 12 -25.09 -33.12 6.19
CA ARG A 12 -25.10 -34.55 6.54
C ARG A 12 -25.08 -35.37 5.24
N LEU A 13 -23.89 -35.82 4.84
CA LEU A 13 -23.59 -37.03 4.04
C LEU A 13 -22.31 -36.83 3.21
N LYS A 14 -21.16 -37.23 3.77
CA LYS A 14 -20.08 -37.99 3.09
C LYS A 14 -18.86 -38.11 4.01
N GLU A 15 -18.93 -39.00 4.99
CA GLU A 15 -17.73 -39.66 5.48
C GLU A 15 -17.67 -41.04 4.81
N LYS A 16 -16.62 -41.25 4.02
CA LYS A 16 -16.30 -42.51 3.36
C LYS A 16 -15.48 -43.39 4.31
N HIS A 17 -15.92 -44.64 4.39
CA HIS A 17 -15.28 -45.82 4.96
C HIS A 17 -13.75 -45.89 4.96
N LYS A 18 -13.18 -46.38 6.07
CA LYS A 18 -12.03 -47.30 6.11
C LYS A 18 -12.27 -48.38 7.19
N PRO A 19 -11.79 -49.63 7.00
CA PRO A 19 -12.37 -50.80 7.64
C PRO A 19 -11.75 -51.16 9.00
N SER A 20 -12.58 -51.84 9.78
CA SER A 20 -12.37 -52.40 11.11
C SER A 20 -11.37 -53.56 11.18
N SER A 21 -10.55 -53.59 12.23
CA SER A 21 -10.03 -54.83 12.84
C SER A 21 -10.78 -55.10 14.14
N LYS A 22 -11.41 -56.27 14.21
CA LYS A 22 -12.26 -56.79 15.29
C LYS A 22 -11.48 -57.21 16.56
N LYS A 23 -12.27 -57.34 17.63
CA LYS A 23 -12.12 -58.11 18.89
C LYS A 23 -12.02 -57.18 20.10
N GLU A 24 -12.78 -57.31 21.17
CA GLU A 24 -13.72 -58.34 21.63
C GLU A 24 -14.65 -57.71 22.68
N SER A 25 -15.78 -58.36 22.92
CA SER A 25 -16.93 -57.96 23.73
C SER A 25 -16.72 -58.07 25.25
N THR A 26 -17.04 -56.98 25.98
CA THR A 26 -17.85 -56.81 27.25
C THR A 26 -17.77 -57.83 28.40
N PRO A 27 -18.28 -57.54 29.64
CA PRO A 27 -18.83 -56.30 30.24
C PRO A 27 -18.12 -56.04 31.61
N THR A 28 -18.34 -55.04 32.46
CA THR A 28 -19.53 -54.59 33.22
C THR A 28 -19.01 -53.47 34.14
N GLY A 29 -19.86 -52.49 34.49
CA GLY A 29 -19.78 -51.88 35.83
C GLY A 29 -19.65 -50.36 35.93
N LYS A 30 -20.75 -49.80 36.44
CA LYS A 30 -20.87 -48.66 37.36
C LYS A 30 -20.92 -47.24 36.80
N GLU A 31 -22.09 -46.68 37.12
CA GLU A 31 -22.48 -45.28 37.19
C GLU A 31 -21.36 -44.33 37.63
N GLY A 32 -21.27 -43.19 36.94
CA GLY A 32 -20.40 -42.09 37.34
C GLY A 32 -20.68 -40.83 36.52
N SER A 33 -21.41 -39.90 37.15
CA SER A 33 -21.29 -38.44 36.97
C SER A 33 -21.53 -37.83 35.58
N LYS A 34 -22.68 -37.15 35.42
CA LYS A 34 -22.81 -36.03 34.48
C LYS A 34 -21.98 -34.86 35.03
N SER A 35 -20.81 -34.60 34.46
CA SER A 35 -20.14 -33.30 34.58
C SER A 35 -20.62 -32.34 33.48
N PRO A 36 -20.76 -31.03 33.75
CA PRO A 36 -21.31 -30.07 32.79
C PRO A 36 -20.35 -29.85 31.63
N LEU A 37 -20.93 -29.56 30.46
CA LEU A 37 -20.23 -29.15 29.24
C LEU A 37 -19.12 -28.15 29.57
N ASN A 38 -17.87 -28.55 29.31
CA ASN A 38 -16.76 -27.61 29.18
C ASN A 38 -17.13 -26.65 28.05
N GLU A 39 -17.57 -25.44 28.39
CA GLU A 39 -17.54 -24.32 27.46
C GLU A 39 -16.06 -24.03 27.18
N GLU A 40 -15.52 -24.66 26.13
CA GLU A 40 -14.20 -24.35 25.62
C GLU A 40 -14.17 -22.84 25.31
N ILE A 41 -13.40 -22.11 26.10
CA ILE A 41 -13.20 -20.67 25.92
C ILE A 41 -12.70 -20.48 24.47
N PRO A 42 -13.44 -19.74 23.62
CA PRO A 42 -13.08 -19.62 22.22
C PRO A 42 -11.68 -19.03 22.08
N SER A 43 -10.87 -19.62 21.20
CA SER A 43 -9.51 -19.13 20.93
C SER A 43 -9.52 -17.63 20.57
N ALA A 44 -8.44 -16.91 20.85
CA ALA A 44 -8.33 -15.49 20.51
C ALA A 44 -8.61 -15.21 19.02
N ALA A 45 -8.16 -16.10 18.13
CA ALA A 45 -8.45 -16.05 16.70
C ALA A 45 -9.94 -16.24 16.39
N THR A 46 -10.62 -17.12 17.12
CA THR A 46 -12.08 -17.31 17.01
C THR A 46 -12.83 -16.06 17.47
N LYS A 47 -12.43 -15.46 18.59
CA LYS A 47 -13.03 -14.21 19.10
C LYS A 47 -12.88 -13.06 18.10
N GLN A 48 -11.70 -12.91 17.50
CA GLN A 48 -11.46 -11.88 16.46
C GLN A 48 -12.32 -12.11 15.21
N LYS A 49 -12.47 -13.36 14.76
CA LYS A 49 -13.33 -13.72 13.62
C LYS A 49 -14.81 -13.45 13.92
N VAL A 50 -15.27 -13.76 15.13
CA VAL A 50 -16.65 -13.50 15.57
C VAL A 50 -16.92 -12.01 15.61
N GLU A 51 -15.99 -11.21 16.16
CA GLU A 51 -16.12 -9.75 16.21
C GLU A 51 -16.15 -9.15 14.79
N ALA A 52 -15.24 -9.57 13.91
CA ALA A 52 -15.25 -9.15 12.50
C ALA A 52 -16.56 -9.55 11.79
N ALA A 53 -17.09 -10.74 12.05
CA ALA A 53 -18.36 -11.20 11.49
C ALA A 53 -19.54 -10.38 12.02
N LYS A 54 -19.57 -10.08 13.32
CA LYS A 54 -20.58 -9.24 13.96
C LYS A 54 -20.59 -7.85 13.34
N GLN A 55 -19.42 -7.20 13.26
CA GLN A 55 -19.28 -5.88 12.63
C GLN A 55 -19.73 -5.89 11.17
N TYR A 56 -19.37 -6.92 10.41
CA TYR A 56 -19.81 -7.08 9.02
C TYR A 56 -21.33 -7.19 8.91
N ILE A 57 -21.95 -8.04 9.73
CA ILE A 57 -23.40 -8.25 9.73
C ILE A 57 -24.14 -6.96 10.12
N GLU A 58 -23.72 -6.31 11.20
CA GLU A 58 -24.34 -5.06 11.67
C GLU A 58 -24.25 -3.96 10.61
N LYS A 59 -23.07 -3.80 9.99
CA LYS A 59 -22.87 -2.85 8.90
C LYS A 59 -23.76 -3.18 7.70
N HIS A 60 -23.80 -4.44 7.28
CA HIS A 60 -24.59 -4.89 6.14
C HIS A 60 -26.08 -4.61 6.32
N TYR A 61 -26.64 -4.95 7.48
CA TYR A 61 -28.05 -4.69 7.76
C TYR A 61 -28.34 -3.19 7.92
N LYS A 62 -27.44 -2.40 8.53
CA LYS A 62 -27.58 -0.94 8.56
C LYS A 62 -27.64 -0.32 7.17
N GLU A 63 -26.74 -0.72 6.27
CA GLU A 63 -26.70 -0.24 4.89
C GLU A 63 -27.95 -0.65 4.11
N GLN A 64 -28.40 -1.90 4.26
CA GLN A 64 -29.65 -2.36 3.64
C GLN A 64 -30.87 -1.58 4.16
N MET A 65 -30.97 -1.37 5.47
CA MET A 65 -32.07 -0.62 6.08
C MET A 65 -32.08 0.84 5.61
N ARG A 66 -30.90 1.48 5.51
CA ARG A 66 -30.77 2.83 4.97
C ARG A 66 -31.24 2.89 3.51
N SER A 67 -30.76 1.97 2.67
CA SER A 67 -31.16 1.92 1.26
C SER A 67 -32.66 1.70 1.07
N LEU A 68 -33.28 0.84 1.90
CA LEU A 68 -34.73 0.64 1.91
C LEU A 68 -35.50 1.90 2.32
N GLN A 69 -34.98 2.62 3.33
CA GLN A 69 -35.60 3.85 3.82
C GLN A 69 -35.52 4.96 2.76
N GLU A 70 -34.34 5.20 2.18
CA GLU A 70 -34.14 6.18 1.10
C GLU A 70 -35.06 5.88 -0.10
N ARG A 71 -35.23 4.60 -0.44
CA ARG A 71 -36.14 4.19 -1.52
C ARG A 71 -37.61 4.49 -1.20
N LYS A 72 -38.04 4.25 0.04
CA LYS A 72 -39.40 4.62 0.48
C LYS A 72 -39.59 6.13 0.47
N GLU A 73 -38.60 6.89 0.92
CA GLU A 73 -38.66 8.35 0.93
C GLU A 73 -38.74 8.94 -0.48
N ARG A 74 -37.93 8.45 -1.42
CA ARG A 74 -37.99 8.86 -2.83
C ARG A 74 -39.35 8.55 -3.47
N ARG A 75 -39.92 7.37 -3.18
CA ARG A 75 -41.26 6.99 -3.62
C ARG A 75 -42.33 7.90 -3.02
N ASN A 76 -42.33 8.08 -1.70
CA ASN A 76 -43.31 8.93 -1.01
C ASN A 76 -43.25 10.39 -1.48
N MET A 77 -42.04 10.91 -1.75
CA MET A 77 -41.87 12.26 -2.27
C MET A 77 -42.45 12.41 -3.68
N LEU A 78 -42.29 11.40 -4.54
CA LEU A 78 -42.89 11.38 -5.87
C LEU A 78 -44.41 11.27 -5.79
N GLU A 79 -44.94 10.37 -4.96
CA GLU A 79 -46.38 10.18 -4.77
C GLU A 79 -47.06 11.47 -4.27
N LYS A 80 -46.45 12.20 -3.32
CA LYS A 80 -46.95 13.51 -2.89
C LYS A 80 -46.98 14.54 -4.02
N LYS A 81 -45.89 14.65 -4.79
CA LYS A 81 -45.82 15.58 -5.93
C LYS A 81 -46.85 15.27 -7.03
N LEU A 82 -47.13 13.97 -7.25
CA LEU A 82 -48.13 13.53 -8.20
C LEU A 82 -49.56 13.81 -7.72
N ALA A 83 -49.81 13.71 -6.41
CA ALA A 83 -51.09 14.07 -5.80
C ALA A 83 -51.38 15.58 -5.86
N ASP A 84 -50.34 16.41 -5.77
CA ASP A 84 -50.45 17.88 -5.87
C ASP A 84 -50.55 18.40 -7.33
N SER A 85 -50.36 17.52 -8.32
CA SER A 85 -50.34 17.89 -9.74
C SER A 85 -51.60 17.40 -10.46
N GLU A 86 -52.16 18.19 -11.38
CA GLU A 86 -53.32 17.83 -12.23
C GLU A 86 -52.93 16.87 -13.37
N VAL A 87 -52.25 15.77 -13.05
CA VAL A 87 -51.82 14.75 -14.02
C VAL A 87 -52.84 13.62 -14.05
N SER A 88 -53.10 13.03 -15.24
CA SER A 88 -54.04 11.92 -15.36
C SER A 88 -53.56 10.68 -14.59
N GLU A 89 -54.50 9.83 -14.13
CA GLU A 89 -54.16 8.58 -13.43
C GLU A 89 -53.26 7.65 -14.26
N GLU A 90 -53.38 7.71 -15.59
CA GLU A 90 -52.56 6.92 -16.52
C GLU A 90 -51.11 7.44 -16.54
N GLU A 91 -50.91 8.75 -16.58
CA GLU A 91 -49.59 9.37 -16.50
C GLU A 91 -48.95 9.19 -15.12
N GLN A 92 -49.71 9.29 -14.04
CA GLN A 92 -49.23 8.99 -12.68
C GLN A 92 -48.69 7.54 -12.60
N ASN A 93 -49.43 6.57 -13.15
CA ASN A 93 -49.01 5.17 -13.21
C ASN A 93 -47.76 4.96 -14.07
N ASN A 94 -47.64 5.67 -15.20
CA ASN A 94 -46.47 5.60 -16.06
C ASN A 94 -45.21 6.17 -15.37
N ILE A 95 -45.35 7.27 -14.63
CA ILE A 95 -44.27 7.89 -13.86
C ILE A 95 -43.81 6.99 -12.71
N LEU A 96 -44.74 6.34 -12.00
CA LEU A 96 -44.40 5.36 -10.95
C LEU A 96 -43.67 4.14 -11.52
N LYS A 97 -44.15 3.57 -12.63
CA LYS A 97 -43.45 2.47 -13.33
C LYS A 97 -42.05 2.88 -13.80
N TYR A 98 -41.88 4.12 -14.26
CA TYR A 98 -40.58 4.65 -14.63
C TYR A 98 -39.62 4.71 -13.43
N LEU A 99 -40.09 5.20 -12.26
CA LEU A 99 -39.31 5.22 -11.03
C LEU A 99 -38.91 3.81 -10.61
N GLU A 100 -39.83 2.84 -10.65
CA GLU A 100 -39.53 1.45 -10.29
C GLU A 100 -38.48 0.81 -11.20
N ARG A 101 -38.54 1.11 -12.50
CA ARG A 101 -37.51 0.69 -13.45
C ARG A 101 -36.16 1.32 -13.12
N LYS A 102 -36.13 2.62 -12.85
CA LYS A 102 -34.90 3.35 -12.46
C LYS A 102 -34.30 2.84 -11.16
N GLU A 103 -35.11 2.57 -10.14
CA GLU A 103 -34.67 1.95 -8.88
C GLU A 103 -34.10 0.54 -9.11
N THR A 104 -34.71 -0.22 -10.01
CA THR A 104 -34.22 -1.57 -10.36
C THR A 104 -32.89 -1.52 -11.11
N GLU A 105 -32.75 -0.60 -12.06
CA GLU A 105 -31.48 -0.31 -12.74
C GLU A 105 -30.40 0.13 -11.74
N TYR A 106 -30.74 1.05 -10.83
CA TYR A 106 -29.85 1.53 -9.78
C TYR A 106 -29.37 0.39 -8.87
N MET A 107 -30.28 -0.49 -8.41
CA MET A 107 -29.91 -1.66 -7.63
C MET A 107 -29.09 -2.70 -8.41
N ARG A 108 -29.24 -2.78 -9.73
CA ARG A 108 -28.40 -3.64 -10.58
C ARG A 108 -27.00 -3.07 -10.69
N LEU A 109 -26.87 -1.76 -10.90
CA LEU A 109 -25.59 -1.05 -10.92
C LEU A 109 -24.87 -1.18 -9.56
N GLN A 110 -25.57 -1.00 -8.44
CA GLN A 110 -25.02 -1.19 -7.09
C GLN A 110 -24.60 -2.64 -6.81
N ARG A 111 -25.18 -3.61 -7.51
CA ARG A 111 -24.81 -5.04 -7.40
C ARG A 111 -23.63 -5.42 -8.28
N HIS A 112 -23.29 -4.61 -9.28
CA HIS A 112 -22.13 -4.86 -10.13
C HIS A 112 -20.88 -4.45 -9.37
N LYS A 113 -20.30 -5.41 -8.64
CA LYS A 113 -18.97 -5.24 -8.07
C LYS A 113 -17.98 -5.35 -9.21
N MET A 114 -17.30 -4.24 -9.50
CA MET A 114 -16.16 -4.20 -10.42
C MET A 114 -15.20 -5.35 -10.07
N GLY A 115 -14.89 -6.18 -11.06
CA GLY A 115 -14.00 -7.32 -10.95
C GLY A 115 -12.84 -7.22 -11.93
N ALA A 116 -11.90 -8.17 -11.84
CA ALA A 116 -10.76 -8.22 -12.76
C ALA A 116 -11.22 -8.43 -14.22
N ASP A 117 -12.34 -9.11 -14.42
CA ASP A 117 -12.89 -9.43 -15.75
C ASP A 117 -13.42 -8.21 -16.50
N ASP A 118 -13.69 -7.10 -15.80
CA ASP A 118 -14.15 -5.84 -16.41
C ASP A 118 -13.01 -5.06 -17.08
N PHE A 119 -11.77 -5.50 -16.85
CA PHE A 119 -10.56 -4.88 -17.38
C PHE A 119 -9.86 -5.83 -18.36
N GLU A 120 -9.49 -5.31 -19.52
CA GLU A 120 -8.61 -5.96 -20.47
C GLU A 120 -7.15 -5.61 -20.11
N PRO A 121 -6.32 -6.57 -19.68
CA PRO A 121 -4.90 -6.31 -19.42
C PRO A 121 -4.15 -6.09 -20.74
N LEU A 122 -3.34 -5.04 -20.81
CA LEU A 122 -2.55 -4.69 -21.99
C LEU A 122 -1.07 -5.07 -21.78
N THR A 123 -0.29 -4.20 -21.12
CA THR A 123 1.16 -4.34 -21.02
C THR A 123 1.63 -4.24 -19.58
N VAL A 124 2.60 -5.08 -19.20
CA VAL A 124 3.27 -4.99 -17.88
C VAL A 124 4.22 -3.80 -17.88
N ILE A 125 4.03 -2.87 -16.95
CA ILE A 125 4.86 -1.66 -16.80
C ILE A 125 5.77 -1.72 -15.59
N GLY A 126 5.46 -2.54 -14.58
CA GLY A 126 6.31 -2.69 -13.40
C GLY A 126 6.20 -4.08 -12.78
N LYS A 127 7.28 -4.55 -12.18
CA LYS A 127 7.31 -5.77 -11.36
C LYS A 127 7.81 -5.41 -9.98
N GLY A 128 6.97 -5.60 -8.97
CA GLY A 128 7.31 -5.35 -7.58
C GLY A 128 7.55 -6.63 -6.80
N ALA A 129 7.90 -6.50 -5.53
CA ALA A 129 8.15 -7.65 -4.65
C ALA A 129 6.92 -8.54 -4.42
N PHE A 130 5.72 -7.97 -4.49
CA PHE A 130 4.45 -8.66 -4.19
C PHE A 130 3.59 -8.94 -5.42
N GLY A 131 4.03 -8.54 -6.60
CA GLY A 131 3.23 -8.66 -7.81
C GLY A 131 3.71 -7.76 -8.94
N GLU A 132 2.77 -7.26 -9.75
CA GLU A 132 3.08 -6.52 -10.97
C GLU A 132 2.07 -5.39 -11.20
N VAL A 133 2.51 -4.38 -11.94
CA VAL A 133 1.67 -3.28 -12.41
C VAL A 133 1.51 -3.43 -13.92
N ARG A 134 0.27 -3.41 -14.39
CA ARG A 134 -0.09 -3.52 -15.81
C ARG A 134 -0.95 -2.35 -16.24
N ILE A 135 -0.76 -1.87 -17.45
CA ILE A 135 -1.76 -1.03 -18.11
C ILE A 135 -2.97 -1.92 -18.42
N CYS A 136 -4.17 -1.44 -18.12
CA CYS A 136 -5.41 -2.11 -18.50
C CYS A 136 -6.39 -1.12 -19.14
N ARG A 137 -7.32 -1.65 -19.92
CA ARG A 137 -8.44 -0.93 -20.51
C ARG A 137 -9.73 -1.41 -19.86
N GLU A 138 -10.52 -0.49 -19.33
CA GLU A 138 -11.87 -0.83 -18.85
C GLU A 138 -12.78 -1.13 -20.06
N LYS A 139 -13.43 -2.29 -20.07
CA LYS A 139 -14.21 -2.77 -21.23
C LYS A 139 -15.47 -1.95 -21.48
N SER A 140 -16.06 -1.38 -20.44
CA SER A 140 -17.32 -0.61 -20.52
C SER A 140 -17.11 0.80 -21.07
N THR A 141 -16.04 1.47 -20.67
CA THR A 141 -15.77 2.88 -21.01
C THR A 141 -14.68 3.04 -22.07
N GLY A 142 -13.80 2.05 -22.23
CA GLY A 142 -12.60 2.15 -23.06
C GLY A 142 -11.46 2.95 -22.42
N ASN A 143 -11.62 3.42 -21.17
CA ASN A 143 -10.61 4.21 -20.46
C ASN A 143 -9.39 3.36 -20.08
N ILE A 144 -8.22 4.00 -20.06
CA ILE A 144 -6.93 3.38 -19.74
C ILE A 144 -6.56 3.67 -18.29
N TYR A 145 -6.12 2.63 -17.59
CA TYR A 145 -5.73 2.67 -16.18
C TYR A 145 -4.44 1.88 -15.93
N ALA A 146 -3.82 2.12 -14.78
CA ALA A 146 -2.75 1.28 -14.24
C ALA A 146 -3.34 0.36 -13.16
N MET A 147 -3.28 -0.95 -13.39
CA MET A 147 -3.71 -1.98 -12.45
C MET A 147 -2.51 -2.57 -11.72
N LYS A 148 -2.41 -2.33 -10.41
CA LYS A 148 -1.45 -3.00 -9.52
C LYS A 148 -2.08 -4.27 -8.97
N LYS A 149 -1.54 -5.42 -9.40
CA LYS A 149 -1.97 -6.77 -9.01
C LYS A 149 -1.01 -7.33 -7.96
N LEU A 150 -1.51 -7.56 -6.75
CA LEU A 150 -0.72 -7.97 -5.59
C LEU A 150 -1.15 -9.37 -5.11
N LYS A 151 -0.20 -10.28 -4.90
CA LYS A 151 -0.48 -11.67 -4.50
C LYS A 151 -0.66 -11.77 -2.98
N LYS A 152 -1.84 -12.22 -2.53
CA LYS A 152 -2.20 -12.25 -1.10
C LYS A 152 -1.31 -13.19 -0.28
N SER A 153 -0.99 -14.37 -0.83
CA SER A 153 -0.13 -15.34 -0.15
C SER A 153 1.28 -14.81 0.08
N GLU A 154 1.82 -14.00 -0.84
CA GLU A 154 3.13 -13.38 -0.70
C GLU A 154 3.15 -12.29 0.38
N MET A 155 2.09 -11.47 0.44
CA MET A 155 1.91 -10.45 1.46
C MET A 155 1.81 -11.05 2.87
N LEU A 156 1.04 -12.13 3.02
CA LEU A 156 0.88 -12.84 4.29
C LEU A 156 2.20 -13.48 4.74
N ARG A 157 2.90 -14.15 3.83
CA ARG A 157 4.19 -14.81 4.12
C ARG A 157 5.25 -13.83 4.63
N ARG A 158 5.24 -12.59 4.12
CA ARG A 158 6.20 -11.53 4.50
C ARG A 158 5.71 -10.63 5.63
N GLY A 159 4.49 -10.83 6.13
CA GLY A 159 3.92 -10.02 7.22
C GLY A 159 3.64 -8.56 6.86
N GLN A 160 3.46 -8.23 5.58
CA GLN A 160 3.32 -6.83 5.11
C GLN A 160 1.87 -6.44 4.75
N VAL A 161 0.88 -7.12 5.34
CA VAL A 161 -0.54 -6.85 5.06
C VAL A 161 -0.94 -5.44 5.50
N GLU A 162 -0.44 -4.98 6.65
CA GLU A 162 -0.74 -3.64 7.16
C GLU A 162 -0.18 -2.54 6.25
N HIS A 163 0.98 -2.74 5.64
CA HIS A 163 1.55 -1.80 4.68
C HIS A 163 0.66 -1.60 3.44
N VAL A 164 0.14 -2.68 2.88
CA VAL A 164 -0.75 -2.59 1.70
C VAL A 164 -2.11 -1.99 2.05
N LYS A 165 -2.61 -2.22 3.27
CA LYS A 165 -3.81 -1.53 3.76
C LYS A 165 -3.57 -0.04 3.93
N ALA A 166 -2.41 0.35 4.47
CA ALA A 166 -2.03 1.75 4.62
C ALA A 166 -1.92 2.45 3.26
N GLU A 167 -1.27 1.81 2.27
CA GLU A 167 -1.22 2.31 0.88
C GLU A 167 -2.62 2.56 0.31
N ARG A 168 -3.52 1.58 0.41
CA ARG A 168 -4.90 1.71 -0.07
C ARG A 168 -5.65 2.83 0.64
N ASN A 169 -5.52 2.93 1.96
CA ASN A 169 -6.22 3.94 2.74
C ASN A 169 -5.72 5.34 2.42
N LEU A 170 -4.40 5.55 2.35
CA LEU A 170 -3.81 6.83 1.94
C LEU A 170 -4.31 7.26 0.58
N LEU A 171 -4.25 6.36 -0.41
CA LEU A 171 -4.71 6.63 -1.76
C LEU A 171 -6.23 6.90 -1.87
N ALA A 172 -7.01 6.43 -0.91
CA ALA A 172 -8.46 6.66 -0.85
C ALA A 172 -8.82 7.94 -0.07
N GLU A 173 -7.99 8.35 0.89
CA GLU A 173 -8.20 9.51 1.75
C GLU A 173 -7.61 10.79 1.16
N VAL A 174 -6.45 10.70 0.51
CA VAL A 174 -5.71 11.85 0.01
C VAL A 174 -6.07 12.15 -1.44
N ASP A 175 -6.91 13.18 -1.65
CA ASP A 175 -7.20 13.72 -2.98
C ASP A 175 -6.31 14.94 -3.24
N SER A 176 -5.19 14.72 -3.94
CA SER A 176 -4.22 15.76 -4.27
C SER A 176 -3.72 15.57 -5.70
N ASN A 177 -3.57 16.68 -6.44
CA ASN A 177 -3.08 16.65 -7.82
C ASN A 177 -1.66 16.09 -7.92
N CYS A 178 -0.87 16.17 -6.86
CA CYS A 178 0.53 15.71 -6.78
C CYS A 178 0.67 14.24 -6.36
N ILE A 179 -0.44 13.51 -6.17
CA ILE A 179 -0.47 12.10 -5.78
C ILE A 179 -1.21 11.30 -6.86
N VAL A 180 -0.77 10.08 -7.12
CA VAL A 180 -1.48 9.16 -8.03
C VAL A 180 -2.88 8.87 -7.49
N LYS A 181 -3.88 9.10 -8.33
CA LYS A 181 -5.29 8.83 -8.01
C LYS A 181 -5.62 7.34 -8.03
N LEU A 182 -6.25 6.86 -6.97
CA LEU A 182 -6.91 5.55 -6.92
C LEU A 182 -8.39 5.69 -7.27
N TYR A 183 -8.83 5.00 -8.32
CA TYR A 183 -10.24 4.98 -8.74
C TYR A 183 -11.04 3.95 -7.96
N CYS A 184 -10.52 2.73 -7.85
CA CYS A 184 -11.17 1.65 -7.10
C CYS A 184 -10.17 0.56 -6.69
N SER A 185 -10.59 -0.26 -5.73
CA SER A 185 -9.86 -1.48 -5.36
C SER A 185 -10.82 -2.63 -5.18
N PHE A 186 -10.39 -3.83 -5.59
CA PHE A 186 -11.17 -5.07 -5.46
C PHE A 186 -10.22 -6.26 -5.26
N GLN A 187 -10.76 -7.42 -4.92
CA GLN A 187 -9.97 -8.61 -4.64
C GLN A 187 -10.68 -9.87 -5.09
N ASP A 188 -9.92 -10.87 -5.54
CA ASP A 188 -10.39 -12.24 -5.81
C ASP A 188 -9.85 -13.20 -4.74
N GLU A 189 -9.86 -14.51 -4.98
CA GLU A 189 -9.34 -15.50 -4.02
C GLU A 189 -7.81 -15.38 -3.81
N GLU A 190 -7.05 -15.00 -4.84
CA GLU A 190 -5.59 -15.06 -4.88
C GLU A 190 -4.91 -13.68 -4.81
N TYR A 191 -5.56 -12.63 -5.31
CA TYR A 191 -4.98 -11.32 -5.59
C TYR A 191 -5.83 -10.16 -5.04
N LEU A 192 -5.14 -9.07 -4.74
CA LEU A 192 -5.69 -7.74 -4.52
C LEU A 192 -5.36 -6.86 -5.74
N TYR A 193 -6.32 -6.06 -6.17
CA TYR A 193 -6.21 -5.18 -7.33
C TYR A 193 -6.46 -3.74 -6.91
N LEU A 194 -5.58 -2.84 -7.34
CA LEU A 194 -5.70 -1.39 -7.18
C LEU A 194 -5.74 -0.79 -8.59
N ILE A 195 -6.82 -0.08 -8.92
CA ILE A 195 -7.00 0.61 -10.21
C ILE A 195 -6.65 2.08 -10.03
N MET A 196 -5.55 2.49 -10.64
CA MET A 196 -4.96 3.81 -10.51
C MET A 196 -4.97 4.54 -11.85
N GLU A 197 -4.82 5.86 -11.81
CA GLU A 197 -4.57 6.62 -13.04
C GLU A 197 -3.28 6.16 -13.73
N TYR A 198 -3.32 6.07 -15.06
CA TYR A 198 -2.15 5.76 -15.86
C TYR A 198 -1.39 7.05 -16.20
N LEU A 199 -0.11 7.08 -15.85
CA LEU A 199 0.78 8.22 -16.07
C LEU A 199 1.74 7.91 -17.22
N PRO A 200 1.50 8.43 -18.44
CA PRO A 200 2.25 8.04 -19.63
C PRO A 200 3.66 8.63 -19.72
N GLY A 201 4.01 9.60 -18.87
CA GLY A 201 5.33 10.22 -18.84
C GLY A 201 6.42 9.31 -18.25
N GLY A 202 6.02 8.20 -17.61
CA GLY A 202 6.94 7.27 -16.95
C GLY A 202 7.47 7.82 -15.62
N ASP A 203 8.55 7.25 -15.12
CA ASP A 203 9.19 7.62 -13.86
C ASP A 203 10.39 8.57 -14.04
N MET A 204 10.71 9.33 -12.99
CA MET A 204 11.84 10.25 -12.93
C MET A 204 13.18 9.54 -13.08
N MET A 205 13.28 8.28 -12.63
CA MET A 205 14.47 7.45 -12.82
C MET A 205 14.80 7.30 -14.32
N THR A 206 13.80 7.00 -15.14
CA THR A 206 13.93 6.85 -16.59
C THR A 206 14.24 8.20 -17.26
N LEU A 207 13.70 9.31 -16.76
CA LEU A 207 14.06 10.65 -17.24
C LEU A 207 15.54 10.96 -16.99
N LEU A 208 16.01 10.74 -15.77
CA LEU A 208 17.43 10.93 -15.40
C LEU A 208 18.36 10.01 -16.16
N MET A 209 17.92 8.79 -16.49
CA MET A 209 18.68 7.89 -17.38
C MET A 209 18.80 8.37 -18.83
N ARG A 210 17.89 9.24 -19.30
CA ARG A 210 17.92 9.78 -20.67
C ARG A 210 18.68 11.10 -20.77
N LYS A 211 18.58 11.94 -19.73
CA LYS A 211 19.19 13.28 -19.71
C LYS A 211 20.54 13.35 -18.99
N ASP A 212 20.90 12.33 -18.22
CA ASP A 212 22.04 12.26 -17.30
C ASP A 212 21.99 13.27 -16.15
N THR A 213 21.78 14.55 -16.45
CA THR A 213 21.60 15.65 -15.50
C THR A 213 20.47 16.57 -15.98
N LEU A 214 19.81 17.23 -15.03
CA LEU A 214 18.84 18.28 -15.28
C LEU A 214 19.48 19.66 -15.03
N THR A 215 18.99 20.66 -15.73
CA THR A 215 19.34 22.06 -15.45
C THR A 215 18.77 22.48 -14.09
N GLU A 216 19.34 23.54 -13.50
CA GLU A 216 18.83 24.06 -12.22
C GLU A 216 17.35 24.48 -12.29
N ASP A 217 16.89 24.98 -13.44
CA ASP A 217 15.50 25.37 -13.63
C ASP A 217 14.56 24.17 -13.69
N GLU A 218 14.95 23.11 -14.39
CA GLU A 218 14.21 21.83 -14.43
C GLU A 218 14.19 21.16 -13.05
N ALA A 219 15.34 21.11 -12.36
CA ALA A 219 15.44 20.56 -11.02
C ALA A 219 14.57 21.36 -10.03
N ARG A 220 14.58 22.70 -10.10
CA ARG A 220 13.72 23.56 -9.27
C ARG A 220 12.23 23.26 -9.48
N PHE A 221 11.82 23.04 -10.72
CA PHE A 221 10.44 22.68 -11.05
C PHE A 221 10.04 21.34 -10.41
N TYR A 222 10.78 20.27 -10.67
CA TYR A 222 10.45 18.95 -10.14
C TYR A 222 10.60 18.84 -8.62
N VAL A 223 11.60 19.50 -8.04
CA VAL A 223 11.75 19.57 -6.58
C VAL A 223 10.57 20.32 -5.97
N GLY A 224 10.15 21.45 -6.55
CA GLY A 224 8.99 22.22 -6.08
C GLY A 224 7.70 21.39 -6.06
N GLU A 225 7.41 20.64 -7.13
CA GLU A 225 6.27 19.73 -7.16
C GLU A 225 6.40 18.58 -6.15
N THR A 226 7.63 18.07 -5.96
CA THR A 226 7.88 17.00 -4.99
C THR A 226 7.66 17.48 -3.55
N VAL A 227 8.02 18.72 -3.25
CA VAL A 227 7.72 19.36 -1.96
C VAL A 227 6.22 19.39 -1.70
N LEU A 228 5.42 19.79 -2.70
CA LEU A 228 3.95 19.82 -2.57
C LEU A 228 3.37 18.42 -2.35
N ALA A 229 3.89 17.40 -3.04
CA ALA A 229 3.47 16.01 -2.84
C ALA A 229 3.77 15.51 -1.42
N ILE A 230 5.00 15.74 -0.94
CA ILE A 230 5.45 15.34 0.40
C ILE A 230 4.64 16.08 1.48
N GLU A 231 4.45 17.39 1.34
CA GLU A 231 3.64 18.16 2.29
C GLU A 231 2.18 17.66 2.33
N SER A 232 1.62 17.28 1.18
CA SER A 232 0.26 16.75 1.08
C SER A 232 0.07 15.45 1.86
N ILE A 233 1.04 14.52 1.83
CA ILE A 233 0.96 13.28 2.63
C ILE A 233 1.24 13.53 4.11
N HIS A 234 2.17 14.43 4.44
CA HIS A 234 2.52 14.77 5.82
C HIS A 234 1.34 15.45 6.54
N LYS A 235 0.57 16.29 5.84
CA LYS A 235 -0.68 16.89 6.35
C LYS A 235 -1.73 15.85 6.76
N HIS A 236 -1.71 14.67 6.15
CA HIS A 236 -2.58 13.55 6.49
C HIS A 236 -1.93 12.57 7.47
N ASN A 237 -0.86 12.97 8.16
CA ASN A 237 -0.10 12.16 9.13
C ASN A 237 0.50 10.87 8.53
N TYR A 238 0.86 10.86 7.25
CA TYR A 238 1.60 9.75 6.65
C TYR A 238 3.04 10.17 6.37
N VAL A 239 3.99 9.26 6.58
CA VAL A 239 5.40 9.41 6.15
C VAL A 239 5.68 8.41 5.03
N HIS A 240 6.32 8.86 3.95
CA HIS A 240 6.53 8.02 2.76
C HIS A 240 7.60 6.95 2.97
N ARG A 241 8.76 7.34 3.49
CA ARG A 241 9.93 6.50 3.83
C ARG A 241 10.67 5.84 2.65
N ASP A 242 10.13 5.92 1.44
CA ASP A 242 10.75 5.37 0.22
C ASP A 242 10.70 6.37 -0.94
N ILE A 243 10.99 7.64 -0.67
CA ILE A 243 11.07 8.67 -1.71
C ILE A 243 12.33 8.41 -2.55
N LYS A 244 12.13 8.11 -3.84
CA LYS A 244 13.18 7.81 -4.81
C LYS A 244 12.71 8.15 -6.23
N PRO A 245 13.62 8.32 -7.21
CA PRO A 245 13.23 8.69 -8.58
C PRO A 245 12.25 7.71 -9.25
N ASP A 246 12.29 6.42 -8.93
CA ASP A 246 11.38 5.41 -9.47
C ASP A 246 9.91 5.63 -9.04
N ASN A 247 9.71 6.27 -7.88
CA ASN A 247 8.38 6.50 -7.29
C ASN A 247 7.79 7.86 -7.68
N LEU A 248 8.56 8.72 -8.37
CA LEU A 248 8.11 10.01 -8.90
C LEU A 248 7.68 9.84 -10.36
N LEU A 249 6.38 9.79 -10.62
CA LEU A 249 5.82 9.56 -11.95
C LEU A 249 5.45 10.88 -12.64
N LEU A 250 5.45 10.87 -13.97
CA LEU A 250 5.15 12.04 -14.79
C LEU A 250 3.86 11.82 -15.57
N ASP A 251 2.97 12.81 -15.52
CA ASP A 251 1.73 12.81 -16.31
C ASP A 251 1.97 13.15 -17.80
N ARG A 252 0.90 13.24 -18.57
CA ARG A 252 0.97 13.57 -20.02
C ARG A 252 1.47 15.00 -20.31
N ASN A 253 1.38 15.88 -19.32
CA ASN A 253 1.75 17.29 -19.39
C ASN A 253 3.18 17.52 -18.84
N GLY A 254 3.79 16.51 -18.23
CA GLY A 254 5.12 16.56 -17.64
C GLY A 254 5.13 16.97 -16.16
N HIS A 255 3.97 17.04 -15.50
CA HIS A 255 3.85 17.31 -14.06
C HIS A 255 4.10 16.03 -13.26
N MET A 256 4.70 16.19 -12.09
CA MET A 256 5.07 15.10 -11.20
C MET A 256 3.92 14.69 -10.27
N LYS A 257 3.76 13.37 -10.12
CA LYS A 257 2.85 12.72 -9.17
C LYS A 257 3.59 11.63 -8.39
N LEU A 258 3.42 11.64 -7.07
CA LEU A 258 3.99 10.65 -6.18
C LEU A 258 3.21 9.34 -6.21
N SER A 259 3.94 8.22 -6.27
CA SER A 259 3.42 6.86 -6.35
C SER A 259 4.12 5.92 -5.36
N ASP A 260 3.58 4.70 -5.23
CA ASP A 260 4.11 3.59 -4.42
C ASP A 260 4.24 3.88 -2.90
N PHE A 261 3.10 3.97 -2.25
CA PHE A 261 2.97 4.15 -0.79
C PHE A 261 3.14 2.84 0.00
N GLY A 262 3.71 1.80 -0.60
CA GLY A 262 3.83 0.45 -0.02
C GLY A 262 4.73 0.38 1.22
N LEU A 263 5.50 1.44 1.50
CA LEU A 263 6.26 1.60 2.74
C LEU A 263 5.75 2.79 3.56
N CYS A 264 4.57 3.33 3.30
CA CYS A 264 4.02 4.39 4.14
C CYS A 264 3.59 3.88 5.52
N LYS A 265 3.73 4.73 6.54
CA LYS A 265 3.20 4.44 7.88
C LYS A 265 2.41 5.65 8.40
N PRO A 266 1.20 5.46 8.94
CA PRO A 266 0.54 6.51 9.69
C PRO A 266 1.34 6.85 10.95
N LEU A 267 1.48 8.13 11.25
CA LEU A 267 2.04 8.62 12.50
C LEU A 267 0.98 8.43 13.59
N ASP A 268 1.05 7.33 14.31
CA ASP A 268 0.25 7.15 15.52
C ASP A 268 0.81 8.07 16.62
N CYS A 269 0.19 9.25 16.82
CA CYS A 269 0.53 10.16 17.94
C CYS A 269 0.24 9.58 19.34
N SER A 270 -0.20 8.32 19.47
CA SER A 270 -0.60 7.70 20.74
C SER A 270 0.26 6.49 21.16
N ASN A 271 1.30 6.11 20.41
CA ASN A 271 2.21 5.04 20.82
C ASN A 271 3.66 5.34 20.41
N ILE A 272 4.25 6.36 21.01
CA ILE A 272 5.69 6.31 21.33
C ILE A 272 5.81 5.30 22.48
N ASN A 273 5.55 4.02 22.21
CA ASN A 273 5.84 2.97 23.18
C ASN A 273 7.36 2.85 23.23
N GLU A 274 7.93 3.27 24.35
CA GLU A 274 9.34 3.23 24.76
C GLU A 274 9.98 1.82 24.71
N LYS A 275 9.33 0.82 24.11
CA LYS A 275 9.74 -0.59 24.13
C LYS A 275 10.66 -1.03 22.98
N ASP A 276 10.95 -0.17 22.00
CA ASP A 276 11.99 -0.44 20.99
C ASP A 276 13.38 0.11 21.40
N PHE A 277 13.50 0.75 22.57
CA PHE A 277 14.77 1.33 23.05
C PHE A 277 15.77 0.34 23.68
N SER A 278 15.48 -0.96 23.72
CA SER A 278 16.29 -1.93 24.49
C SER A 278 16.79 -3.15 23.73
N VAL A 279 16.98 -3.09 22.41
CA VAL A 279 17.77 -4.11 21.68
C VAL A 279 18.69 -3.44 20.66
N GLY A 280 19.84 -2.96 21.14
CA GLY A 280 20.85 -2.34 20.27
C GLY A 280 22.16 -1.92 20.94
N ASN A 281 22.41 -2.27 22.20
CA ASN A 281 23.75 -2.19 22.77
C ASN A 281 24.50 -3.48 22.35
N ASN A 282 25.14 -3.44 21.18
CA ASN A 282 26.32 -4.22 20.80
C ASN A 282 26.66 -4.00 19.31
N TYR A 283 27.19 -2.80 18.99
CA TYR A 283 28.11 -2.62 17.85
C TYR A 283 29.37 -1.88 18.32
N SER A 284 29.87 -2.26 19.50
CA SER A 284 31.26 -2.09 19.87
C SER A 284 31.99 -3.37 19.45
N GLY A 285 32.36 -3.48 18.18
CA GLY A 285 33.05 -4.66 17.66
C GLY A 285 33.46 -4.52 16.19
N ALA A 286 34.77 -4.47 15.97
CA ALA A 286 35.48 -4.48 14.67
C ALA A 286 35.52 -3.16 13.88
N LEU A 287 36.14 -2.14 14.47
CA LEU A 287 37.19 -1.42 13.73
C LEU A 287 38.29 -2.43 13.40
N GLN A 288 38.21 -3.06 12.23
CA GLN A 288 39.41 -3.60 11.58
C GLN A 288 39.57 -2.84 10.29
N SER A 289 40.65 -2.05 10.23
CA SER A 289 41.15 -1.52 8.98
C SER A 289 41.56 -2.71 8.13
N ASP A 290 40.71 -3.13 7.22
CA ASP A 290 41.12 -4.01 6.14
C ASP A 290 42.13 -3.21 5.31
N GLY A 291 43.41 -3.53 5.51
CA GLY A 291 44.57 -2.97 4.80
C GLY A 291 44.60 -3.37 3.32
N ARG A 292 43.47 -3.23 2.63
CA ARG A 292 43.40 -3.31 1.17
C ARG A 292 43.78 -1.94 0.63
N PRO A 293 44.67 -1.84 -0.37
CA PRO A 293 45.01 -0.56 -0.97
C PRO A 293 43.72 0.15 -1.38
N ALA A 294 43.56 1.41 -0.94
CA ALA A 294 42.42 2.23 -1.32
C ALA A 294 42.34 2.20 -2.85
N LYS A 295 41.25 1.61 -3.39
CA LYS A 295 40.96 1.70 -4.83
C LYS A 295 41.08 3.18 -5.21
N PRO A 296 41.78 3.53 -6.31
CA PRO A 296 41.97 4.92 -6.68
C PRO A 296 40.61 5.64 -6.68
N LYS A 297 40.55 6.81 -6.04
CA LYS A 297 39.32 7.63 -6.01
C LYS A 297 38.96 7.91 -7.47
N ARG A 298 37.90 7.26 -7.94
CA ARG A 298 37.38 7.46 -9.29
C ARG A 298 37.06 8.92 -9.53
N THR A 299 37.37 9.42 -10.72
CA THR A 299 36.96 10.78 -11.12
C THR A 299 35.44 10.89 -11.13
N GLN A 300 34.89 12.11 -11.05
CA GLN A 300 33.43 12.31 -11.09
C GLN A 300 32.81 11.71 -12.37
N GLN A 301 33.50 11.80 -13.51
CA GLN A 301 33.07 11.17 -14.77
C GLN A 301 33.05 9.64 -14.70
N GLU A 302 34.05 9.02 -14.07
CA GLU A 302 34.08 7.56 -13.89
C GLU A 302 32.97 7.07 -12.95
N GLN A 303 32.63 7.86 -11.93
CA GLN A 303 31.52 7.56 -11.02
C GLN A 303 30.17 7.66 -11.74
N LEU A 304 29.96 8.70 -12.54
CA LEU A 304 28.77 8.88 -13.37
C LEU A 304 28.57 7.70 -14.33
N GLN A 305 29.61 7.34 -15.09
CA GLN A 305 29.55 6.21 -16.03
C GLN A 305 29.32 4.86 -15.35
N HIS A 306 29.82 4.71 -14.12
CA HIS A 306 29.62 3.50 -13.33
C HIS A 306 28.19 3.44 -12.76
N TRP A 307 27.67 4.56 -12.24
CA TRP A 307 26.29 4.69 -11.81
C TRP A 307 25.34 4.38 -12.97
N GLN A 308 25.48 5.03 -14.13
CA GLN A 308 24.64 4.81 -15.31
C GLN A 308 24.56 3.33 -15.73
N ARG A 309 25.68 2.59 -15.70
CA ARG A 309 25.72 1.15 -16.03
C ARG A 309 24.97 0.30 -15.02
N ASN A 310 25.14 0.57 -13.73
CA ASN A 310 24.55 -0.23 -12.66
C ASN A 310 23.11 0.18 -12.33
N ARG A 311 22.73 1.43 -12.62
CA ARG A 311 21.41 2.02 -12.37
C ARG A 311 20.30 1.21 -13.02
N ARG A 312 20.51 0.71 -14.25
CA ARG A 312 19.57 -0.21 -14.93
C ARG A 312 19.38 -1.53 -14.18
N MET A 313 20.45 -2.11 -13.63
CA MET A 313 20.34 -3.35 -12.85
C MET A 313 19.68 -3.12 -11.49
N LEU A 314 19.95 -1.97 -10.87
CA LEU A 314 19.37 -1.58 -9.58
C LEU A 314 17.87 -1.29 -9.67
N ALA A 315 17.40 -0.66 -10.76
CA ALA A 315 15.97 -0.43 -11.02
C ALA A 315 15.14 -1.73 -11.08
N TYR A 316 15.75 -2.87 -11.43
CA TYR A 316 15.09 -4.19 -11.48
C TYR A 316 15.43 -5.10 -10.28
N SER A 317 16.25 -4.62 -9.33
CA SER A 317 16.63 -5.38 -8.14
C SER A 317 15.50 -5.36 -7.10
N THR A 318 15.23 -6.50 -6.46
CA THR A 318 14.28 -6.60 -5.35
C THR A 318 14.83 -6.06 -4.03
N VAL A 319 16.15 -5.88 -3.95
CA VAL A 319 16.83 -5.23 -2.82
C VAL A 319 16.93 -3.75 -3.19
N GLY A 320 16.11 -2.91 -2.57
CA GLY A 320 16.11 -1.46 -2.79
C GLY A 320 17.49 -0.85 -2.53
N THR A 321 17.79 0.28 -3.17
CA THR A 321 19.11 0.91 -3.06
C THR A 321 19.11 1.92 -1.90
N PRO A 322 20.06 1.84 -0.94
CA PRO A 322 20.06 2.70 0.25
C PRO A 322 20.48 4.16 -0.04
N ASP A 323 20.64 4.54 -1.31
CA ASP A 323 21.20 5.84 -1.71
C ASP A 323 20.34 7.04 -1.27
N TYR A 324 19.03 6.85 -1.10
CA TYR A 324 18.09 7.90 -0.71
C TYR A 324 17.65 7.78 0.76
N ILE A 325 18.07 6.73 1.48
CA ILE A 325 17.59 6.45 2.84
C ILE A 325 18.27 7.41 3.84
N ALA A 326 17.46 8.01 4.70
CA ALA A 326 17.94 8.90 5.75
C ALA A 326 18.73 8.15 6.85
N PRO A 327 19.76 8.77 7.45
CA PRO A 327 20.63 8.14 8.43
C PRO A 327 19.89 7.66 9.68
N GLU A 328 18.89 8.39 10.17
CA GLU A 328 18.07 8.02 11.32
C GLU A 328 17.25 6.74 11.07
N VAL A 329 16.79 6.54 9.83
CA VAL A 329 16.09 5.32 9.41
C VAL A 329 17.05 4.13 9.44
N LEU A 330 18.30 4.31 9.00
CA LEU A 330 19.34 3.27 9.08
C LEU A 330 19.75 2.95 10.51
N LEU A 331 19.82 3.97 11.37
CA LEU A 331 20.23 3.83 12.77
C LEU A 331 19.11 3.29 13.69
N LYS A 332 17.88 3.15 13.18
CA LYS A 332 16.68 2.75 13.93
C LYS A 332 16.44 3.60 15.19
N ARG A 333 17.01 4.80 15.23
CA ARG A 333 16.64 5.82 16.21
C ARG A 333 15.36 6.41 15.67
N GLY A 334 14.29 6.45 16.47
CA GLY A 334 12.97 6.86 16.00
C GLY A 334 13.03 8.02 15.01
N TYR A 335 12.33 7.89 13.89
CA TYR A 335 12.34 8.84 12.78
C TYR A 335 10.95 9.48 12.65
N GLY A 336 10.92 10.74 12.22
CA GLY A 336 9.71 11.46 11.88
C GLY A 336 9.57 11.70 10.38
N MET A 337 8.81 12.74 10.05
CA MET A 337 8.52 13.16 8.68
C MET A 337 9.74 13.73 7.95
N GLU A 338 10.79 14.10 8.69
CA GLU A 338 12.03 14.68 8.18
C GLU A 338 12.85 13.75 7.27
N CYS A 339 12.66 12.43 7.38
CA CYS A 339 13.40 11.47 6.56
C CYS A 339 13.04 11.58 5.05
N ASP A 340 11.83 12.04 4.73
CA ASP A 340 11.41 12.28 3.34
C ASP A 340 12.14 13.52 2.74
N TRP A 341 12.45 14.52 3.56
CA TRP A 341 13.23 15.69 3.13
C TRP A 341 14.70 15.36 2.84
N TRP A 342 15.29 14.44 3.61
CA TRP A 342 16.62 13.91 3.30
C TRP A 342 16.64 13.24 1.91
N SER A 343 15.64 12.40 1.67
CA SER A 343 15.48 11.66 0.41
C SER A 343 15.34 12.63 -0.77
N LEU A 344 14.54 13.70 -0.61
CA LEU A 344 14.41 14.76 -1.61
C LEU A 344 15.74 15.48 -1.89
N GLY A 345 16.52 15.77 -0.85
CA GLY A 345 17.85 16.37 -1.00
C GLY A 345 18.81 15.49 -1.80
N ALA A 346 18.78 14.16 -1.56
CA ALA A 346 19.57 13.20 -2.34
C ALA A 346 19.13 13.15 -3.81
N ILE A 347 17.82 13.21 -4.08
CA ILE A 347 17.28 13.28 -5.45
C ILE A 347 17.67 14.59 -6.13
N MET A 348 17.59 15.73 -5.45
CA MET A 348 18.01 17.02 -6.00
C MET A 348 19.51 17.01 -6.37
N TYR A 349 20.35 16.43 -5.51
CA TYR A 349 21.77 16.25 -5.83
C TYR A 349 21.95 15.37 -7.07
N GLU A 350 21.24 14.25 -7.16
CA GLU A 350 21.30 13.39 -8.34
C GLU A 350 20.83 14.10 -9.62
N MET A 351 19.77 14.90 -9.55
CA MET A 351 19.30 15.69 -10.69
C MET A 351 20.40 16.61 -11.23
N LEU A 352 21.17 17.27 -10.36
CA LEU A 352 22.18 18.24 -10.75
C LEU A 352 23.55 17.62 -11.09
N VAL A 353 23.92 16.52 -10.43
CA VAL A 353 25.26 15.91 -10.51
C VAL A 353 25.28 14.62 -11.33
N GLY A 354 24.12 13.97 -11.49
CA GLY A 354 23.91 12.78 -12.30
C GLY A 354 24.07 11.45 -11.56
N TYR A 355 24.48 11.47 -10.28
CA TYR A 355 24.52 10.29 -9.41
C TYR A 355 24.21 10.67 -7.95
N PRO A 356 23.67 9.75 -7.12
CA PRO A 356 23.36 10.03 -5.72
C PRO A 356 24.59 10.38 -4.88
N PRO A 357 24.46 11.24 -3.86
CA PRO A 357 25.60 11.81 -3.14
C PRO A 357 26.46 10.76 -2.41
N PHE A 358 25.87 9.64 -2.00
CA PHE A 358 26.54 8.60 -1.21
C PHE A 358 26.80 7.30 -1.98
N TYR A 359 26.66 7.33 -3.31
CA TYR A 359 26.75 6.14 -4.15
C TYR A 359 28.06 5.34 -3.92
N SER A 360 27.93 4.03 -3.86
CA SER A 360 29.03 3.06 -3.73
C SER A 360 28.70 1.75 -4.46
N GLU A 361 29.73 0.95 -4.78
CA GLU A 361 29.53 -0.36 -5.43
C GLU A 361 28.75 -1.34 -4.55
N GLU A 362 28.96 -1.27 -3.23
CA GLU A 362 28.31 -2.14 -2.26
C GLU A 362 27.28 -1.35 -1.44
N PRO A 363 26.04 -1.85 -1.29
CA PRO A 363 25.01 -1.19 -0.49
C PRO A 363 25.45 -0.89 0.95
N LEU A 364 26.20 -1.79 1.58
CA LEU A 364 26.75 -1.57 2.93
C LEU A 364 27.74 -0.40 2.97
N SER A 365 28.49 -0.19 1.90
CA SER A 365 29.41 0.96 1.78
C SER A 365 28.63 2.26 1.60
N THR A 366 27.53 2.27 0.84
CA THR A 366 26.60 3.41 0.78
C THR A 366 26.04 3.74 2.16
N CYS A 367 25.52 2.73 2.89
CA CYS A 367 25.01 2.95 4.26
C CYS A 367 26.07 3.54 5.19
N ARG A 368 27.33 3.06 5.11
CA ARG A 368 28.44 3.63 5.90
C ARG A 368 28.69 5.09 5.54
N LYS A 369 28.70 5.46 4.26
CA LYS A 369 28.87 6.86 3.83
C LYS A 369 27.75 7.76 4.35
N VAL A 370 26.51 7.31 4.27
CA VAL A 370 25.32 8.02 4.81
C VAL A 370 25.47 8.27 6.31
N ILE A 371 25.81 7.24 7.09
CA ILE A 371 25.98 7.35 8.55
C ILE A 371 27.17 8.24 8.91
N MET A 372 28.29 8.15 8.17
CA MET A 372 29.45 9.00 8.40
C MET A 372 29.14 10.48 8.12
N ALA A 373 28.44 10.77 7.03
CA ALA A 373 28.04 12.14 6.68
C ALA A 373 27.21 12.79 7.81
N PHE A 374 26.27 12.04 8.39
CA PHE A 374 25.48 12.48 9.55
C PHE A 374 26.31 12.69 10.81
N SER A 375 27.26 11.80 11.09
CA SER A 375 28.13 11.92 12.27
C SER A 375 29.06 13.14 12.19
N LEU A 376 29.57 13.45 10.99
CA LEU A 376 30.41 14.63 10.73
C LEU A 376 29.61 15.93 10.83
N THR A 377 28.39 16.00 10.26
CA THR A 377 27.55 17.19 10.39
C THR A 377 27.10 17.43 11.83
N CYS A 378 26.73 16.39 12.59
CA CYS A 378 26.48 16.51 14.02
C CYS A 378 27.71 17.00 14.79
N ALA A 379 28.92 16.49 14.50
CA ALA A 379 30.14 16.92 15.16
C ALA A 379 30.48 18.40 14.90
N ILE A 380 30.27 18.87 13.66
CA ILE A 380 30.52 20.25 13.25
C ILE A 380 29.46 21.20 13.83
N VAL A 381 28.18 20.83 13.76
CA VAL A 381 27.05 21.68 14.21
C VAL A 381 26.94 21.74 15.73
N LEU A 382 27.26 20.65 16.44
CA LEU A 382 27.22 20.62 17.91
C LEU A 382 28.53 21.11 18.56
N GLY A 383 29.50 21.60 17.77
CA GLY A 383 30.77 22.09 18.30
C GLY A 383 31.53 21.06 19.13
N CYS A 384 31.38 19.76 18.82
CA CYS A 384 32.18 18.74 19.49
C CYS A 384 33.60 18.80 18.94
N ASN A 385 34.48 19.49 19.68
CA ASN A 385 35.94 19.46 19.58
C ASN A 385 36.49 18.04 19.89
N CYS A 386 36.02 17.01 19.19
CA CYS A 386 36.71 15.73 19.11
C CYS A 386 37.69 15.76 17.94
N LEU A 387 38.54 16.80 17.92
CA LEU A 387 39.77 16.78 17.15
C LEU A 387 40.69 15.74 17.78
N VAL A 388 40.80 14.61 17.10
CA VAL A 388 42.05 13.88 16.84
C VAL A 388 43.18 14.22 17.83
N THR A 389 43.32 13.40 18.86
CA THR A 389 44.65 13.12 19.44
C THR A 389 44.90 11.63 19.32
N SER A 390 45.46 11.21 18.19
CA SER A 390 46.32 10.04 18.15
C SER A 390 47.71 10.54 17.75
N LYS A 391 48.60 10.60 18.73
CA LYS A 391 50.02 10.37 18.49
C LYS A 391 50.25 8.86 18.39
#